data_AF-A0A7W4VF41-F1
#
_entry.id   AF-A0A7W4VF41-F1
#
_cell.length_a   1.000
_cell.length_b   1.000
_cell.length_c   1.000
_cell.angle_alpha   90.00
_cell.angle_beta   90.00
_cell.angle_gamma   90.00
#
_symmetry.space_group_name_H-M   'P 1'
#
loop_
_entity.id
_entity.type
_entity.pdbx_description
1 polymer ?
#
loop_
_entity_poly.entity_id
_entity_poly.type
_entity_poly.pdbx_seq_one_letter_code
_entity_poly.pdbx_strand_id
1 'polypeptide(L)' 'MEDILAEASAVQAIIGHSIAGRQTRGASQRQADVFNPATGEVAARVALGTAQDVADAVAAAKAAFPAWADTPPLRRARI' A
#
# COMPACT_ATOMS: atom_id res chain seq x y z
N MET A 1 -7.74 -16.31 37.59
CA MET A 1 -7.15 -14.96 37.37
C MET A 1 -6.04 -15.11 36.32
N GLU A 2 -6.22 -15.94 35.28
CA GLU A 2 -7.10 -15.76 34.11
C GLU A 2 -6.76 -14.49 33.32
N ASP A 3 -5.89 -14.73 32.34
CA ASP A 3 -5.62 -14.00 31.09
C ASP A 3 -6.39 -12.70 30.85
N ILE A 4 -5.71 -11.59 31.10
CA ILE A 4 -6.08 -10.24 30.65
C ILE A 4 -5.47 -9.92 29.26
N LEU A 5 -4.75 -10.87 28.63
CA LEU A 5 -4.06 -10.62 27.36
C LEU A 5 -4.86 -10.98 26.09
N ALA A 6 -6.09 -11.48 26.23
CA ALA A 6 -6.87 -12.00 25.10
C ALA A 6 -7.98 -11.04 24.61
N GLU A 7 -7.78 -9.72 24.60
CA GLU A 7 -8.65 -8.82 23.83
C GLU A 7 -7.86 -7.66 23.21
N ALA A 8 -7.31 -7.92 22.03
CA ALA A 8 -7.10 -6.89 21.02
C ALA A 8 -7.41 -7.51 19.65
N SER A 9 -8.70 -7.77 19.38
CA SER A 9 -9.14 -7.93 17.98
C SER A 9 -9.10 -6.56 17.32
N ALA A 10 -7.89 -6.13 16.95
CA ALA A 10 -7.73 -5.00 16.07
C ALA A 10 -8.28 -5.41 14.71
N VAL A 11 -9.20 -4.63 14.18
CA VAL A 11 -9.58 -4.67 12.76
C VAL A 11 -8.28 -4.78 11.95
N GLN A 12 -8.01 -5.94 11.35
CA GLN A 12 -6.77 -6.14 10.59
C GLN A 12 -6.72 -5.11 9.46
N ALA A 13 -5.86 -4.10 9.60
CA ALA A 13 -5.72 -3.06 8.60
C ALA A 13 -5.19 -3.71 7.31
N ILE A 14 -5.92 -3.52 6.21
CA ILE A 14 -5.47 -3.96 4.89
C ILE A 14 -4.48 -2.92 4.35
N ILE A 15 -3.23 -3.32 4.17
CA ILE A 15 -2.19 -2.55 3.47
C ILE A 15 -2.53 -2.57 1.98
N GLY A 16 -2.94 -1.41 1.46
CA GLY A 16 -3.30 -1.21 0.06
C GLY A 16 -2.13 -0.73 -0.80
N HIS A 17 -2.47 -0.32 -2.03
CA HIS A 17 -1.58 0.31 -3.00
C HIS A 17 -1.79 1.83 -3.02
N SER A 18 -0.75 2.57 -3.42
CA SER A 18 -0.86 4.00 -3.71
C SER A 18 -0.72 4.21 -5.21
N ILE A 19 -1.79 4.66 -5.88
CA ILE A 19 -1.84 4.87 -7.32
C ILE A 19 -2.41 6.27 -7.58
N ALA A 20 -1.71 7.08 -8.38
CA ALA A 20 -2.10 8.45 -8.70
C ALA A 20 -2.39 9.33 -7.46
N GLY A 21 -1.58 9.17 -6.39
CA GLY A 21 -1.72 9.92 -5.14
C GLY A 21 -2.89 9.47 -4.25
N ARG A 22 -3.54 8.34 -4.56
CA ARG A 22 -4.67 7.81 -3.78
C ARG A 22 -4.36 6.43 -3.22
N GLN A 23 -4.81 6.18 -2.00
CA GLN A 23 -4.82 4.84 -1.42
C GLN A 23 -5.95 4.02 -2.06
N THR A 24 -5.64 2.81 -2.51
CA THR A 24 -6.59 1.87 -3.12
C THR A 24 -6.30 0.46 -2.65
N ARG A 25 -7.32 -0.39 -2.56
CA ARG A 25 -7.13 -1.83 -2.30
C ARG A 25 -6.74 -2.61 -3.56
N GLY A 26 -6.68 -1.93 -4.70
CA GLY A 26 -6.52 -2.56 -6.01
C GLY A 26 -7.79 -3.27 -6.48
N ALA A 27 -7.74 -3.84 -7.68
CA ALA A 27 -8.85 -4.55 -8.32
C ALA A 27 -9.06 -5.98 -7.77
N SER A 28 -8.07 -6.50 -7.04
CA SER A 28 -8.08 -7.84 -6.47
C SER A 28 -8.82 -7.92 -5.13
N GLN A 29 -9.46 -9.05 -4.86
CA GLN A 29 -9.88 -9.42 -3.49
C GLN A 29 -8.83 -10.25 -2.75
N ARG A 30 -7.75 -10.67 -3.43
CA ARG A 30 -6.70 -11.51 -2.85
C ARG A 30 -5.86 -10.71 -1.87
N GLN A 31 -5.52 -11.33 -0.76
CA GLN A 31 -4.69 -10.76 0.29
C GLN A 31 -3.68 -11.80 0.78
N ALA A 32 -2.58 -11.34 1.38
CA ALA A 32 -1.63 -12.19 2.11
C ALA A 32 -1.43 -11.65 3.53
N ASP A 33 -1.21 -12.56 4.47
CA ASP A 33 -0.90 -12.19 5.85
C ASP A 33 0.51 -11.61 5.94
N VAL A 34 0.65 -10.55 6.74
CA VAL A 34 1.93 -9.95 7.14
C VAL A 34 2.17 -10.32 8.59
N PHE A 35 3.26 -11.04 8.84
CA PHE A 35 3.56 -11.57 10.15
C PHE A 35 4.47 -10.65 10.95
N ASN A 36 4.26 -10.59 12.27
CA ASN A 36 5.23 -10.05 13.20
C ASN A 36 6.39 -11.06 13.35
N PRO A 37 7.64 -10.70 12.99
CA PRO A 37 8.75 -11.64 13.06
C PRO A 37 9.15 -12.04 14.48
N ALA A 38 8.75 -11.27 15.51
CA ALA A 38 9.06 -11.57 16.91
C ALA A 38 8.07 -12.57 17.56
N THR A 39 6.81 -12.57 17.13
CA THR A 39 5.74 -13.41 17.73
C THR A 39 5.21 -14.48 16.78
N GLY A 40 5.40 -14.33 15.47
CA GLY A 40 4.81 -15.20 14.45
C GLY A 40 3.32 -14.95 14.20
N GLU A 41 2.71 -13.97 14.86
CA GLU A 41 1.29 -13.64 14.71
C GLU A 41 1.04 -12.74 13.50
N VAL A 42 -0.19 -12.76 12.97
CA VAL A 42 -0.59 -11.88 11.86
C VAL A 42 -0.75 -10.45 12.38
N ALA A 43 0.09 -9.55 11.89
CA ALA A 43 0.06 -8.13 12.22
C ALA A 43 -0.86 -7.32 11.29
N ALA A 44 -0.97 -7.71 10.01
CA ALA A 44 -1.80 -7.04 9.01
C ALA A 44 -2.09 -7.98 7.82
N ARG A 45 -2.87 -7.50 6.86
CA ARG A 45 -3.03 -8.15 5.54
C ARG A 45 -2.63 -7.20 4.44
N VAL A 46 -1.90 -7.67 3.44
CA VAL A 46 -1.54 -6.88 2.25
C VAL A 46 -2.41 -7.28 1.06
N ALA A 47 -2.95 -6.29 0.35
CA ALA A 47 -3.65 -6.53 -0.90
C ALA A 47 -2.67 -7.04 -1.97
N LEU A 48 -3.05 -8.11 -2.68
CA LEU A 48 -2.23 -8.67 -3.75
C LEU A 48 -2.69 -8.10 -5.09
N GLY A 49 -1.86 -7.22 -5.66
CA GLY A 49 -2.15 -6.52 -6.90
C GLY A 49 -2.34 -7.45 -8.10
N THR A 50 -3.11 -6.95 -9.07
CA THR A 50 -3.36 -7.57 -10.37
C THR A 50 -2.50 -6.91 -11.46
N ALA A 51 -2.51 -7.50 -12.65
CA ALA A 51 -1.94 -6.85 -13.84
C ALA A 51 -2.62 -5.51 -14.15
N GLN A 52 -3.92 -5.35 -13.83
CA GLN A 52 -4.64 -4.09 -14.02
C GLN A 52 -4.13 -3.00 -13.07
N ASP A 53 -3.89 -3.34 -11.81
CA ASP A 53 -3.34 -2.39 -10.84
C ASP A 53 -1.96 -1.87 -11.27
N VAL A 54 -1.14 -2.77 -11.85
CA VAL A 54 0.14 -2.40 -12.46
C VAL A 54 -0.07 -1.50 -13.68
N ALA A 55 -1.00 -1.84 -14.56
CA ALA A 55 -1.30 -1.03 -15.74
C ALA A 55 -1.77 0.39 -15.35
N ASP A 56 -2.63 0.51 -14.34
CA ASP A 56 -3.13 1.79 -13.82
C ASP A 56 -2.01 2.62 -13.19
N ALA A 57 -1.13 1.98 -12.40
CA ALA A 57 0.05 2.63 -11.83
C ALA A 57 0.99 3.15 -12.92
N VAL A 58 1.27 2.35 -13.94
CA VAL A 58 2.12 2.74 -15.07
C VAL A 58 1.48 3.87 -15.89
N ALA A 59 0.18 3.78 -16.16
CA ALA A 59 -0.55 4.82 -16.89
C ALA A 59 -0.52 6.16 -16.14
N ALA A 60 -0.77 6.14 -14.82
CA ALA A 60 -0.67 7.32 -13.98
C ALA A 60 0.74 7.92 -13.97
N ALA A 61 1.78 7.08 -13.83
CA ALA A 61 3.16 7.52 -13.86
C ALA A 61 3.54 8.14 -15.22
N LYS A 62 3.15 7.51 -16.34
CA LYS A 62 3.36 8.05 -17.69
C LYS A 62 2.67 9.38 -17.91
N ALA A 63 1.45 9.55 -17.40
CA ALA A 63 0.72 10.81 -17.50
C ALA A 63 1.36 11.94 -16.68
N ALA A 64 1.89 11.62 -15.50
CA ALA A 64 2.57 12.60 -14.64
C ALA A 64 3.98 12.97 -15.13
N PHE A 65 4.65 12.06 -15.84
CA PHE A 65 6.06 12.19 -16.19
C PHE A 65 6.42 13.46 -16.97
N PRO A 66 5.70 13.91 -18.02
CA PRO A 66 6.10 15.09 -18.79
C PRO A 66 6.20 16.35 -17.92
N ALA A 67 5.17 16.64 -17.13
CA ALA A 67 5.15 17.81 -16.25
C ALA A 67 6.24 17.74 -15.17
N TRP A 68 6.52 16.54 -14.65
CA TRP A 68 7.58 16.35 -13.67
C TRP A 68 8.98 16.49 -14.28
N ALA A 69 9.19 15.92 -15.47
CA ALA A 69 10.46 15.99 -16.20
C ALA A 69 10.81 17.42 -16.58
N ASP A 70 9.81 18.21 -17.00
CA ASP A 70 9.96 19.63 -17.34
C ASP A 70 10.18 20.53 -16.10
N THR A 71 9.98 20.01 -14.89
CA THR A 71 10.17 20.79 -13.67
C THR A 71 11.67 21.08 -13.45
N PRO A 72 12.09 22.36 -13.28
CA PRO A 72 13.51 22.70 -13.13
C PRO A 72 14.18 21.95 -11.96
N PRO A 73 15.46 21.57 -12.07
CA PRO A 73 16.14 20.77 -11.06
C PRO A 73 16.05 21.34 -9.64
N LEU A 74 16.25 22.65 -9.48
CA LEU A 74 16.17 23.32 -8.18
C LEU A 74 14.77 23.27 -7.56
N ARG A 75 13.72 23.27 -8.40
CA ARG A 75 12.33 23.15 -7.94
C ARG A 75 12.02 21.70 -7.55
N ARG A 76 12.45 20.71 -8.35
CA ARG A 76 12.25 19.28 -8.02
C ARG A 76 12.94 18.86 -6.73
N ALA A 77 14.10 19.43 -6.41
CA ALA A 77 14.84 19.11 -5.18
C ALA A 77 14.14 19.56 -3.88
N ARG A 78 13.07 20.35 -3.97
CA ARG A 78 12.32 20.89 -2.82
C ARG A 78 11.00 20.18 -2.55
N ILE A 79 10.66 19.18 -3.35
CA ILE A 79 9.43 18.38 -3.28
C ILE A 79 9.83 16.99 -2.82
#